data_AF-A0A9E2UES8-F1
#
_entry.id   AF-A0A9E2UES8-F1
#
_cell.length_a   1.000
_cell.length_b   1.000
_cell.length_c   1.000
_cell.angle_alpha   90.00
_cell.angle_beta   90.00
_cell.angle_gamma   90.00
#
_symmetry.space_group_name_H-M   'P 1'
#
loop_
_entity.id
_entity.type
_entity.pdbx_description
1 polymer ?
#
loop_
_entity_poly.entity_id
_entity_poly.type
_entity_poly.pdbx_seq_one_letter_code
_entity_poly.pdbx_strand_id
1 'polypeptide(L)'
;MASLAKLSSGKLFAIASLAVGLGFSSSLLAGSVSDGPAPAPQKGVNIAGGPKAPSTDEPIARLQMASDLLAFGRDTRDPLVLIVAARITKALGGTEVDLKPEGRTATESAQKSGQPVSADSILVEARDLAKGEKITNLLIDETVTMGAAAGAGQPKTHQDTVQAGATDVYSVVFSGGQLAEAGLAGDGSGDLDLLVYDENDHLVCRSTGSSDREYCRWWPRWTGSFRIE
;
A
#
# COMPACT_ATOMS: atom_id res chain seq x y z
N MET A 1 -8.69 38.98 -36.55
CA MET A 1 -7.93 39.04 -35.27
C MET A 1 -8.53 38.00 -34.35
N ALA A 2 -7.78 36.92 -34.08
CA ALA A 2 -8.22 35.79 -33.29
C ALA A 2 -8.13 36.09 -31.80
N SER A 3 -9.17 35.76 -31.03
CA SER A 3 -9.08 35.67 -29.57
C SER A 3 -9.05 34.19 -29.21
N LEU A 4 -7.89 33.71 -28.77
CA LEU A 4 -7.68 32.34 -28.30
C LEU A 4 -8.48 32.08 -27.02
N ALA A 5 -9.17 30.94 -27.01
CA ALA A 5 -9.76 30.35 -25.83
C ALA A 5 -8.67 29.93 -24.83
N LYS A 6 -8.83 30.32 -23.57
CA LYS A 6 -8.08 29.77 -22.44
C LYS A 6 -8.49 28.30 -22.25
N LEU A 7 -7.61 27.37 -22.59
CA LEU A 7 -7.67 26.02 -22.02
C LEU A 7 -7.25 26.10 -20.55
N SER A 8 -8.18 25.76 -19.66
CA SER A 8 -7.92 25.51 -18.26
C SER A 8 -7.18 24.18 -18.13
N SER A 9 -5.90 24.22 -17.77
CA SER A 9 -5.12 23.05 -17.37
C SER A 9 -5.74 22.42 -16.12
N GLY A 10 -6.43 21.28 -16.30
CA GLY A 10 -6.81 20.43 -15.19
C GLY A 10 -5.55 19.89 -14.50
N LYS A 11 -5.46 20.09 -13.19
CA LYS A 11 -4.43 19.49 -12.34
C LYS A 11 -4.63 17.96 -12.37
N LEU A 12 -3.62 17.21 -12.78
CA LEU A 12 -3.55 15.78 -12.50
C LEU A 12 -3.24 15.62 -11.01
N PHE A 13 -4.03 14.82 -10.31
CA PHE A 13 -3.81 14.44 -8.92
C PHE A 13 -3.53 12.95 -8.89
N ALA A 14 -2.45 12.54 -8.22
CA ALA A 14 -2.12 11.15 -7.97
C ALA A 14 -2.74 10.69 -6.66
N ILE A 15 -3.56 9.66 -6.72
CA ILE A 15 -4.12 8.96 -5.56
C ILE A 15 -3.07 7.97 -5.06
N ALA A 16 -2.95 7.75 -3.75
CA ALA A 16 -2.05 6.74 -3.18
C ALA A 16 -2.79 5.85 -2.18
N SER A 17 -2.70 4.54 -2.34
CA SER A 17 -3.07 3.55 -1.33
C SER A 17 -1.80 3.02 -0.68
N LEU A 18 -1.61 3.24 0.62
CA LEU A 18 -0.51 2.70 1.41
C LEU A 18 -0.96 1.39 2.06
N ALA A 19 -0.31 0.28 1.75
CA ALA A 19 -0.57 -1.01 2.40
C ALA A 19 0.64 -1.42 3.26
N VAL A 20 0.41 -1.71 4.52
CA VAL A 20 1.40 -2.12 5.53
C VAL A 20 1.02 -3.48 6.12
N GLY A 21 1.83 -4.51 5.91
CA GLY A 21 1.57 -5.86 6.43
C GLY A 21 2.09 -6.01 7.86
N LEU A 22 1.22 -6.31 8.82
CA LEU A 22 1.64 -6.66 10.19
C LEU A 22 1.21 -8.09 10.53
N GLY A 23 2.18 -9.01 10.51
CA GLY A 23 1.99 -10.37 11.00
C GLY A 23 2.11 -10.42 12.52
N PHE A 24 0.98 -10.59 13.23
CA PHE A 24 1.00 -10.94 14.65
C PHE A 24 0.37 -12.32 14.86
N SER A 25 1.10 -13.21 15.52
CA SER A 25 0.54 -14.42 16.13
C SER A 25 -0.02 -14.03 17.51
N SER A 26 -1.32 -14.22 17.70
CA SER A 26 -1.99 -13.97 18.98
C SER A 26 -1.39 -14.82 20.09
N SER A 27 -0.86 -14.19 21.13
CA SER A 27 -0.66 -14.81 22.44
C SER A 27 -1.32 -13.91 23.48
N LEU A 28 -2.48 -14.37 23.97
CA LEU A 28 -3.14 -13.82 25.15
C LEU A 28 -2.22 -14.01 26.35
N LEU A 29 -1.61 -12.94 26.82
CA LEU A 29 -1.06 -12.85 28.17
C LEU A 29 -1.59 -11.57 28.80
N ALA A 30 -2.54 -11.75 29.72
CA ALA A 30 -2.89 -10.73 30.70
C ALA A 30 -1.66 -10.47 31.57
N GLY A 31 -0.92 -9.42 31.27
CA GLY A 31 0.26 -8.99 32.00
C GLY A 31 0.16 -7.49 32.27
N SER A 32 0.19 -7.13 33.55
CA SER A 32 0.19 -5.78 34.08
C SER A 32 1.26 -4.93 33.38
N VAL A 33 0.86 -3.79 32.80
CA VAL A 33 1.81 -2.79 32.28
C VAL A 33 2.62 -2.26 33.45
N SER A 34 3.88 -2.66 33.52
CA SER A 34 4.85 -2.05 34.41
C SER A 34 5.41 -0.83 33.68
N ASP A 35 5.28 0.37 34.24
CA ASP A 35 5.96 1.59 33.80
C ASP A 35 7.48 1.45 34.05
N GLY A 36 8.11 0.56 33.29
CA GLY A 36 9.56 0.44 33.21
C GLY A 36 10.14 1.58 32.37
N PRO A 37 11.39 2.00 32.64
CA PRO A 37 12.06 2.98 31.80
C PRO A 37 12.08 2.49 30.34
N ALA A 38 11.86 3.41 29.39
CA ALA A 38 11.95 3.13 27.97
C ALA A 38 13.26 2.38 27.67
N PRO A 39 13.23 1.29 26.87
CA PRO A 39 14.44 0.55 26.54
C PRO A 39 15.51 1.49 25.97
N ALA A 40 16.76 1.28 26.37
CA ALA A 40 17.88 2.12 25.94
C ALA A 40 17.99 2.15 24.40
N PRO A 41 18.34 3.30 23.80
CA PRO A 41 18.44 3.43 22.35
C PRO A 41 19.43 2.40 21.79
N GLN A 42 18.95 1.55 20.89
CA GLN A 42 19.75 0.51 20.25
C GLN A 42 20.64 1.14 19.17
N LYS A 43 21.91 0.71 19.10
CA LYS A 43 22.89 1.32 18.19
C LYS A 43 22.87 0.68 16.79
N GLY A 44 22.98 1.54 15.77
CA GLY A 44 23.09 1.16 14.37
C GLY A 44 21.74 1.06 13.67
N VAL A 45 21.76 0.66 12.40
CA VAL A 45 20.54 0.54 11.58
C VAL A 45 19.74 -0.69 11.99
N ASN A 46 18.42 -0.53 12.13
CA ASN A 46 17.47 -1.58 12.48
C ASN A 46 17.17 -2.55 11.32
N ILE A 47 18.20 -3.18 10.75
CA ILE A 47 18.10 -4.20 9.68
C ILE A 47 18.98 -5.41 9.99
N ALA A 48 18.39 -6.60 10.02
CA ALA A 48 19.10 -7.83 10.33
C ALA A 48 20.03 -8.24 9.17
N GLY A 49 21.28 -8.54 9.49
CA GLY A 49 22.26 -9.12 8.56
C GLY A 49 22.38 -10.65 8.61
N GLY A 50 21.58 -11.32 9.45
CA GLY A 50 21.65 -12.77 9.73
C GLY A 50 20.57 -13.61 9.01
N PRO A 51 20.46 -14.91 9.34
CA PRO A 51 19.47 -15.80 8.73
C PRO A 51 18.06 -15.26 8.95
N LYS A 52 17.33 -15.09 7.85
CA LYS A 52 15.98 -14.55 7.84
C LYS A 52 14.99 -15.69 8.10
N ALA A 53 14.09 -15.53 9.07
CA ALA A 53 12.97 -16.46 9.18
C ALA A 53 12.21 -16.47 7.84
N PRO A 54 11.81 -17.65 7.31
CA PRO A 54 11.05 -17.72 6.08
C PRO A 54 9.75 -16.93 6.25
N SER A 55 9.51 -15.97 5.37
CA SER A 55 8.20 -15.32 5.22
C SER A 55 7.28 -16.28 4.48
N THR A 56 6.36 -16.92 5.20
CA THR A 56 5.40 -17.84 4.56
C THR A 56 4.31 -17.11 3.78
N ASP A 57 4.07 -15.83 4.09
CA ASP A 57 3.16 -14.98 3.33
C ASP A 57 3.76 -13.58 3.21
N GLU A 58 4.00 -13.12 1.97
CA GLU A 58 4.43 -11.76 1.61
C GLU A 58 3.21 -10.99 1.09
N PRO A 59 2.23 -10.62 1.94
CA PRO A 59 0.96 -10.05 1.51
C PRO A 59 1.13 -8.74 0.74
N ILE A 60 2.11 -7.90 1.11
CA ILE A 60 2.33 -6.62 0.43
C ILE A 60 2.94 -6.86 -0.96
N ALA A 61 3.90 -7.78 -1.10
CA ALA A 61 4.41 -8.17 -2.41
C ALA A 61 3.29 -8.65 -3.35
N ARG A 62 2.33 -9.44 -2.83
CA ARG A 62 1.18 -9.90 -3.63
C ARG A 62 0.22 -8.76 -3.99
N LEU A 63 0.01 -7.77 -3.12
CA LEU A 63 -0.76 -6.55 -3.44
C LEU A 63 -0.05 -5.71 -4.51
N GLN A 64 1.27 -5.62 -4.47
CA GLN A 64 2.07 -4.92 -5.48
C GLN A 64 1.94 -5.58 -6.85
N MET A 65 2.05 -6.92 -6.90
CA MET A 65 1.77 -7.69 -8.12
C MET A 65 0.34 -7.44 -8.65
N ALA A 66 -0.67 -7.38 -7.78
CA ALA A 66 -2.04 -7.05 -8.20
C ALA A 66 -2.13 -5.63 -8.79
N SER A 67 -1.38 -4.68 -8.24
CA SER A 67 -1.31 -3.30 -8.72
C SER A 67 -0.61 -3.19 -10.07
N ASP A 68 0.46 -3.96 -10.28
CA ASP A 68 1.13 -4.06 -11.59
C ASP A 68 0.20 -4.66 -12.66
N LEU A 69 -0.56 -5.71 -12.30
CA LEU A 69 -1.57 -6.28 -13.20
C LEU A 69 -2.68 -5.28 -13.51
N LEU A 70 -3.14 -4.51 -12.53
CA LEU A 70 -4.12 -3.45 -12.75
C LEU A 70 -3.59 -2.42 -13.76
N ALA A 71 -2.35 -1.95 -13.57
CA ALA A 71 -1.71 -1.01 -14.49
C ALA A 71 -1.57 -1.60 -15.91
N PHE A 72 -1.12 -2.85 -16.02
CA PHE A 72 -0.99 -3.55 -17.30
C PHE A 72 -2.35 -3.75 -17.99
N GLY A 73 -3.39 -4.14 -17.25
CA GLY A 73 -4.73 -4.33 -17.78
C GLY A 73 -5.39 -3.03 -18.24
N ARG A 74 -5.10 -1.91 -17.56
CA ARG A 74 -5.49 -0.56 -17.98
C ARG A 74 -4.85 -0.16 -19.29
N ASP A 75 -3.53 -0.33 -19.40
CA ASP A 75 -2.75 0.01 -20.59
C ASP A 75 -3.20 -0.80 -21.82
N THR A 76 -3.36 -2.11 -21.63
CA THR A 76 -3.78 -3.04 -22.69
C THR A 76 -5.29 -3.06 -22.94
N ARG A 77 -6.08 -2.42 -22.06
CA ARG A 77 -7.55 -2.46 -22.05
C ARG A 77 -8.11 -3.89 -21.98
N ASP A 78 -7.43 -4.78 -21.27
CA ASP A 78 -7.79 -6.19 -21.12
C ASP A 78 -8.58 -6.43 -19.81
N PRO A 79 -9.91 -6.71 -19.89
CA PRO A 79 -10.72 -6.96 -18.71
C PRO A 79 -10.33 -8.24 -17.95
N LEU A 80 -9.72 -9.24 -18.61
CA LEU A 80 -9.30 -10.48 -17.96
C LEU A 80 -8.15 -10.23 -16.99
N VAL A 81 -7.22 -9.34 -17.36
CA VAL A 81 -6.13 -8.93 -16.46
C VAL A 81 -6.69 -8.19 -15.24
N LEU A 82 -7.66 -7.30 -15.43
CA LEU A 82 -8.31 -6.59 -14.32
C LEU A 82 -9.02 -7.56 -13.36
N ILE A 83 -9.67 -8.59 -13.90
CA ILE A 83 -10.29 -9.64 -13.08
C ILE A 83 -9.22 -10.37 -12.25
N VAL A 84 -8.06 -10.72 -12.82
CA VAL A 84 -6.97 -11.37 -12.08
C VAL A 84 -6.44 -10.46 -10.96
N ALA A 85 -6.22 -9.17 -11.25
CA ALA A 85 -5.81 -8.19 -10.24
C ALA A 85 -6.83 -8.13 -9.08
N ALA A 86 -8.12 -7.99 -9.39
CA ALA A 86 -9.19 -7.96 -8.39
C ALA A 86 -9.27 -9.25 -7.56
N ARG A 87 -9.06 -10.42 -8.18
CA ARG A 87 -9.04 -11.71 -7.47
C ARG A 87 -7.93 -11.78 -6.44
N ILE A 88 -6.72 -11.32 -6.80
CA ILE A 88 -5.58 -11.28 -5.86
C ILE A 88 -5.89 -10.33 -4.70
N THR A 89 -6.31 -9.10 -5.00
CA THR A 89 -6.67 -8.10 -3.97
C THR A 89 -7.75 -8.63 -3.03
N LYS A 90 -8.80 -9.25 -3.58
CA LYS A 90 -9.92 -9.78 -2.79
C LYS A 90 -9.53 -11.00 -1.97
N ALA A 91 -8.69 -11.88 -2.51
CA ALA A 91 -8.20 -13.06 -1.80
C ALA A 91 -7.31 -12.70 -0.60
N LEU A 92 -6.47 -11.66 -0.73
CA LEU A 92 -5.66 -11.16 0.38
C LEU A 92 -6.52 -10.45 1.44
N GLY A 93 -7.56 -9.75 0.99
CA GLY A 93 -8.32 -8.85 1.83
C GLY A 93 -7.43 -7.74 2.40
N GLY A 94 -7.88 -7.14 3.48
CA GLY A 94 -7.12 -6.13 4.19
C GLY A 94 -7.93 -5.57 5.34
N THR A 95 -7.25 -5.15 6.39
CA THR A 95 -7.88 -4.36 7.45
C THR A 95 -7.58 -2.91 7.18
N GLU A 96 -8.57 -2.14 6.77
CA GLU A 96 -8.41 -0.69 6.65
C GLU A 96 -8.09 -0.10 8.02
N VAL A 97 -7.02 0.71 8.06
CA VAL A 97 -6.57 1.44 9.23
C VAL A 97 -6.57 2.93 8.89
N ASP A 98 -7.15 3.73 9.77
CA ASP A 98 -7.07 5.18 9.69
C ASP A 98 -5.73 5.63 10.28
N LEU A 99 -4.70 5.67 9.43
CA LEU A 99 -3.42 6.28 9.78
C LEU A 99 -3.53 7.79 9.58
N LYS A 100 -3.25 8.56 10.62
CA LYS A 100 -3.13 10.02 10.48
C LYS A 100 -1.68 10.36 10.19
N PRO A 101 -1.38 11.10 9.11
CA PRO A 101 -0.02 11.51 8.86
C PRO A 101 0.48 12.36 10.03
N GLU A 102 1.61 11.98 10.62
CA GLU A 102 2.27 12.71 11.70
C GLU A 102 2.87 14.03 11.20
N GLY A 103 3.11 14.11 9.88
CA GLY A 103 3.52 15.31 9.19
C GLY A 103 3.08 15.26 7.73
N ARG A 104 2.74 16.43 7.19
CA ARG A 104 2.52 16.66 5.76
C ARG A 104 3.23 17.95 5.38
N THR A 105 4.08 17.93 4.36
CA THR A 105 4.83 19.13 3.91
C THR A 105 4.01 20.07 3.01
N ALA A 106 2.74 19.74 2.76
CA ALA A 106 1.84 20.50 1.88
C ALA A 106 1.48 21.89 2.42
N THR A 107 1.29 22.85 1.50
CA THR A 107 0.99 24.26 1.79
C THR A 107 -0.51 24.61 1.85
N GLU A 108 -1.44 23.74 1.46
CA GLU A 108 -2.89 23.95 1.62
C GLU A 108 -3.63 22.61 1.84
N SER A 109 -4.79 22.66 2.50
CA SER A 109 -5.60 21.49 2.86
C SER A 109 -6.11 20.74 1.61
N ALA A 110 -5.70 19.48 1.47
CA ALA A 110 -6.07 18.60 0.37
C ALA A 110 -7.60 18.37 0.29
N GLN A 111 -8.17 18.57 -0.89
CA GLN A 111 -9.46 17.95 -1.25
C GLN A 111 -9.20 16.47 -1.56
N LYS A 112 -9.96 15.57 -0.92
CA LYS A 112 -10.06 14.16 -1.33
C LYS A 112 -10.59 14.12 -2.76
N SER A 113 -9.74 13.82 -3.73
CA SER A 113 -10.19 13.54 -5.10
C SER A 113 -9.57 12.24 -5.57
N GLY A 114 -10.21 11.15 -5.19
CA GLY A 114 -9.88 9.81 -5.65
C GLY A 114 -10.76 8.76 -5.01
N GLN A 115 -11.28 7.84 -5.81
CA GLN A 115 -11.89 6.64 -5.25
C GLN A 115 -10.75 5.68 -4.86
N PRO A 116 -10.75 5.16 -3.62
CA PRO A 116 -10.03 3.96 -3.23
C PRO A 116 -9.85 2.93 -4.34
N VAL A 117 -8.61 2.54 -4.66
CA VAL A 117 -8.37 1.35 -5.48
C VAL A 117 -8.72 0.13 -4.63
N SER A 118 -9.89 -0.43 -4.89
CA SER A 118 -10.42 -1.64 -4.22
C SER A 118 -10.74 -2.72 -5.24
N ALA A 119 -10.81 -3.98 -4.81
CA ALA A 119 -11.22 -5.08 -5.69
C ALA A 119 -12.54 -4.81 -6.40
N ASP A 120 -13.53 -4.23 -5.70
CA ASP A 120 -14.83 -3.92 -6.28
C ASP A 120 -14.74 -2.79 -7.32
N SER A 121 -13.92 -1.75 -7.07
CA SER A 121 -13.68 -0.69 -8.07
C SER A 121 -13.01 -1.22 -9.34
N ILE A 122 -12.08 -2.17 -9.20
CA ILE A 122 -11.40 -2.83 -10.34
C ILE A 122 -12.41 -3.67 -11.14
N LEU A 123 -13.34 -4.36 -10.47
CA LEU A 123 -14.37 -5.16 -11.16
C LEU A 123 -15.41 -4.32 -11.90
N VAL A 124 -15.70 -3.10 -11.41
CA VAL A 124 -16.52 -2.13 -12.16
C VAL A 124 -15.81 -1.75 -13.46
N GLU A 125 -14.52 -1.41 -13.38
CA GLU A 125 -13.71 -1.07 -14.56
C GLU A 125 -13.60 -2.25 -15.55
N ALA A 126 -13.40 -3.47 -15.04
CA ALA A 126 -13.39 -4.68 -15.87
C ALA A 126 -14.72 -4.89 -16.60
N ARG A 127 -15.86 -4.60 -15.94
CA ARG A 127 -17.20 -4.73 -16.53
C ARG A 127 -17.40 -3.73 -17.68
N ASP A 128 -16.91 -2.51 -17.52
CA ASP A 128 -16.96 -1.49 -18.56
C ASP A 128 -16.10 -1.89 -19.78
N LEU A 129 -14.91 -2.46 -19.55
CA LEU A 129 -14.05 -2.97 -20.62
C LEU A 129 -14.62 -4.21 -21.31
N ALA A 130 -15.34 -5.08 -20.59
CA ALA A 130 -15.93 -6.30 -21.12
C ALA A 130 -17.04 -6.05 -22.15
N LYS A 131 -17.65 -4.85 -22.18
CA LYS A 131 -18.68 -4.44 -23.15
C LYS A 131 -19.81 -5.47 -23.32
N GLY A 132 -20.22 -6.13 -22.23
CA GLY A 132 -21.30 -7.10 -22.25
C GLY A 132 -20.91 -8.53 -22.68
N GLU A 133 -19.63 -8.83 -22.88
CA GLU A 133 -19.17 -10.19 -23.20
C GLU A 133 -19.54 -11.16 -22.06
N LYS A 134 -20.22 -12.25 -22.41
CA LYS A 134 -20.92 -13.10 -21.44
C LYS A 134 -19.96 -13.84 -20.51
N ILE A 135 -18.88 -14.40 -21.04
CA ILE A 135 -17.93 -15.21 -20.24
C ILE A 135 -17.17 -14.31 -19.26
N THR A 136 -16.71 -13.17 -19.73
CA THR A 136 -16.01 -12.16 -18.93
C THR A 136 -16.91 -11.64 -17.81
N ASN A 137 -18.18 -11.33 -18.11
CA ASN A 137 -19.14 -10.92 -17.08
C ASN A 137 -19.41 -12.03 -16.05
N LEU A 138 -19.46 -13.30 -16.46
CA LEU A 138 -19.58 -14.40 -15.51
C LEU A 138 -18.36 -14.51 -14.58
N LEU A 139 -17.14 -14.30 -15.10
CA LEU A 139 -15.91 -14.28 -14.29
C LEU A 139 -15.88 -13.08 -13.32
N ILE A 140 -16.42 -11.93 -13.74
CA ILE A 140 -16.60 -10.77 -12.87
C ILE A 140 -17.57 -11.11 -11.74
N ASP A 141 -18.74 -11.65 -12.07
CA ASP A 141 -19.78 -12.00 -11.09
C ASP A 141 -19.25 -13.07 -10.09
N GLU A 142 -18.51 -14.07 -10.58
CA GLU A 142 -17.82 -15.05 -9.73
C GLU A 142 -16.88 -14.34 -8.74
N THR A 143 -16.04 -13.42 -9.24
CA THR A 143 -15.07 -12.69 -8.42
C THR A 143 -15.75 -11.77 -7.40
N VAL A 144 -16.86 -11.13 -7.74
CA VAL A 144 -17.66 -10.33 -6.79
C VAL A 144 -18.06 -11.17 -5.57
N THR A 145 -18.44 -12.42 -5.78
CA THR A 145 -18.90 -13.34 -4.72
C THR A 145 -17.78 -14.04 -3.95
N MET A 146 -16.52 -13.91 -4.38
CA MET A 146 -15.38 -14.49 -3.68
C MET A 146 -15.23 -13.90 -2.27
N GLY A 147 -15.02 -14.75 -1.27
CA GLY A 147 -14.58 -14.31 0.06
C GLY A 147 -13.07 -14.04 0.08
N ALA A 148 -12.60 -13.31 1.09
CA ALA A 148 -11.18 -13.26 1.41
C ALA A 148 -10.70 -14.64 1.88
N ALA A 149 -9.45 -14.98 1.59
CA ALA A 149 -8.85 -16.21 2.08
C ALA A 149 -8.80 -16.17 3.63
N ALA A 150 -9.20 -17.28 4.26
CA ALA A 150 -9.01 -17.45 5.69
C ALA A 150 -7.52 -17.71 5.97
N GLY A 151 -6.84 -16.79 6.65
CA GLY A 151 -5.41 -16.91 6.93
C GLY A 151 -4.90 -15.85 7.90
N ALA A 152 -3.76 -16.14 8.53
CA ALA A 152 -3.03 -15.19 9.35
C ALA A 152 -2.26 -14.22 8.44
N GLY A 153 -2.34 -12.91 8.71
CA GLY A 153 -1.53 -11.90 8.02
C GLY A 153 -2.24 -11.07 6.96
N GLN A 154 -3.50 -10.66 7.18
CA GLN A 154 -4.11 -9.62 6.35
C GLN A 154 -3.28 -8.34 6.41
N PRO A 155 -3.00 -7.70 5.26
CA PRO A 155 -2.32 -6.42 5.26
C PRO A 155 -3.22 -5.37 5.93
N LYS A 156 -2.63 -4.46 6.70
CA LYS A 156 -3.30 -3.23 7.08
C LYS A 156 -3.21 -2.29 5.90
N THR A 157 -4.32 -1.67 5.50
CA THR A 157 -4.34 -0.78 4.34
C THR A 157 -4.81 0.60 4.77
N HIS A 158 -4.26 1.63 4.17
CA HIS A 158 -4.60 3.01 4.38
C HIS A 158 -4.71 3.69 3.02
N GLN A 159 -5.63 4.65 2.90
CA GLN A 159 -5.87 5.35 1.65
C GLN A 159 -5.86 6.85 1.90
N ASP A 160 -4.99 7.53 1.17
CA ASP A 160 -4.85 8.98 1.25
C ASP A 160 -4.52 9.57 -0.13
N THR A 161 -4.26 10.86 -0.17
CA THR A 161 -3.83 11.58 -1.36
C THR A 161 -2.59 12.39 -1.02
N VAL A 162 -1.46 11.96 -1.56
CA VAL A 162 -0.20 12.71 -1.48
C VAL A 162 -0.27 13.85 -2.50
N GLN A 163 -0.20 15.09 -2.02
CA GLN A 163 -0.22 16.25 -2.90
C GLN A 163 1.07 16.33 -3.74
N ALA A 164 1.00 16.90 -4.93
CA ALA A 164 2.16 17.06 -5.80
C ALA A 164 3.28 17.84 -5.07
N GLY A 165 4.46 17.22 -4.96
CA GLY A 165 5.62 17.79 -4.27
C GLY A 165 5.52 17.80 -2.73
N ALA A 166 4.51 17.14 -2.15
CA ALA A 166 4.38 16.93 -0.72
C ALA A 166 4.86 15.53 -0.31
N THR A 167 5.12 15.38 0.97
CA THR A 167 5.47 14.12 1.64
C THR A 167 4.49 13.91 2.77
N ASP A 168 3.95 12.70 2.87
CA ASP A 168 3.14 12.26 4.00
C ASP A 168 3.97 11.34 4.88
N VAL A 169 3.93 11.56 6.18
CA VAL A 169 4.77 10.84 7.13
C VAL A 169 3.91 9.97 8.03
N TYR A 170 4.20 8.67 8.06
CA TYR A 170 3.52 7.70 8.91
C TYR A 170 4.50 7.01 9.85
N SER A 171 4.06 6.71 11.07
CA SER A 171 4.82 5.90 12.01
C SER A 171 4.15 4.55 12.22
N VAL A 172 4.88 3.48 11.98
CA VAL A 172 4.37 2.10 12.14
C VAL A 172 5.36 1.26 12.94
N VAL A 173 4.85 0.51 13.91
CA VAL A 173 5.67 -0.42 14.70
C VAL A 173 5.78 -1.75 13.97
N PHE A 174 7.02 -2.19 13.72
CA PHE A 174 7.33 -3.52 13.20
C PHE A 174 8.07 -4.35 14.22
N SER A 175 7.85 -5.66 14.19
CA SER A 175 8.44 -6.63 15.13
C SER A 175 9.85 -7.04 14.71
N GLY A 176 10.75 -7.12 15.70
CA GLY A 176 12.09 -7.66 15.53
C GLY A 176 12.09 -9.12 15.04
N GLY A 177 12.99 -9.44 14.11
CA GLY A 177 13.19 -10.78 13.58
C GLY A 177 12.11 -11.27 12.60
N GLN A 178 11.05 -10.50 12.38
CA GLN A 178 9.98 -10.82 11.43
C GLN A 178 10.21 -10.09 10.10
N LEU A 179 9.61 -10.59 9.02
CA LEU A 179 9.55 -9.83 7.77
C LEU A 179 8.67 -8.60 7.99
N ALA A 180 9.21 -7.43 7.65
CA ALA A 180 8.47 -6.19 7.52
C ALA A 180 8.34 -5.83 6.04
N GLU A 181 7.15 -5.40 5.64
CA GLU A 181 6.84 -4.93 4.30
C GLU A 181 6.06 -3.63 4.35
N ALA A 182 6.44 -2.70 3.47
CA ALA A 182 5.68 -1.51 3.17
C ALA A 182 5.58 -1.36 1.65
N GLY A 183 4.42 -0.97 1.16
CA GLY A 183 4.25 -0.66 -0.24
C GLY A 183 3.16 0.36 -0.45
N LEU A 184 3.33 1.15 -1.50
CA LEU A 184 2.33 2.10 -1.96
C LEU A 184 1.95 1.77 -3.40
N ALA A 185 0.71 2.05 -3.76
CA ALA A 185 0.23 1.94 -5.12
C ALA A 185 -0.71 3.10 -5.42
N GLY A 186 -0.40 3.84 -6.48
CA GLY A 186 -1.21 4.95 -6.93
C GLY A 186 -2.30 4.59 -7.93
N ASP A 187 -2.95 5.62 -8.47
CA ASP A 187 -4.00 5.48 -9.50
C ASP A 187 -3.49 5.38 -10.94
N GLY A 188 -2.20 5.53 -11.15
CA GLY A 188 -1.50 5.52 -12.43
C GLY A 188 -1.11 6.91 -12.94
N SER A 189 -1.37 7.98 -12.20
CA SER A 189 -1.18 9.36 -12.70
C SER A 189 0.02 10.12 -12.14
N GLY A 190 0.77 9.51 -11.20
CA GLY A 190 1.89 10.13 -10.52
C GLY A 190 3.18 9.32 -10.54
N ASP A 191 4.19 9.91 -9.92
CA ASP A 191 5.44 9.28 -9.51
C ASP A 191 5.48 9.38 -7.99
N LEU A 192 5.53 8.25 -7.30
CA LEU A 192 5.52 8.19 -5.85
C LEU A 192 6.79 7.50 -5.40
N ASP A 193 7.40 8.03 -4.35
CA ASP A 193 8.60 7.47 -3.73
C ASP A 193 8.22 6.86 -2.38
N LEU A 194 8.94 5.80 -1.99
CA LEU A 194 8.82 5.18 -0.68
C LEU A 194 10.17 5.19 0.04
N LEU A 195 10.22 5.86 1.19
CA LEU A 195 11.36 5.85 2.08
C LEU A 195 10.95 5.31 3.45
N VAL A 196 11.78 4.44 4.00
CA VAL A 196 11.58 3.84 5.32
C VAL A 196 12.78 4.15 6.18
N TYR A 197 12.55 4.76 7.34
CA TYR A 197 13.57 5.08 8.34
C TYR A 197 13.28 4.33 9.64
N ASP A 198 14.33 3.94 10.37
CA ASP A 198 14.18 3.43 11.75
C ASP A 198 13.96 4.57 12.75
N GLU A 199 13.72 4.22 14.02
CA GLU A 199 13.45 5.19 15.10
C GLU A 199 14.64 6.13 15.41
N ASN A 200 15.82 5.86 14.84
CA ASN A 200 17.04 6.64 15.00
C ASN A 200 17.40 7.42 13.72
N ASP A 201 16.43 7.63 12.82
CA ASP A 201 16.58 8.35 11.55
C ASP A 201 17.57 7.68 10.56
N HIS A 202 17.89 6.40 10.72
CA HIS A 202 18.65 5.70 9.69
C HIS A 202 17.75 5.26 8.55
N LEU A 203 18.16 5.53 7.30
CA LEU A 203 17.48 4.99 6.13
C LEU A 203 17.58 3.46 6.12
N VAL A 204 16.43 2.80 6.18
CA VAL A 204 16.29 1.35 6.21
C VAL A 204 16.05 0.78 4.81
N CYS A 205 15.13 1.38 4.08
CA CYS A 205 14.79 0.98 2.72
C CYS A 205 14.37 2.20 1.91
N ARG A 206 14.64 2.15 0.61
CA ARG A 206 14.26 3.17 -0.35
C ARG A 206 13.84 2.49 -1.65
N SER A 207 12.69 2.89 -2.17
CA SER A 207 12.19 2.52 -3.48
C SER A 207 11.70 3.81 -4.15
N THR A 208 12.39 4.23 -5.21
CA THR A 208 12.21 5.53 -5.88
C THR A 208 12.24 5.31 -7.39
N GLY A 209 11.38 4.41 -7.86
CA GLY A 209 11.20 4.15 -9.28
C GLY A 209 10.64 5.38 -10.00
N SER A 210 10.27 5.21 -11.27
CA SER A 210 9.56 6.25 -12.02
C SER A 210 8.06 5.97 -12.07
N SER A 211 7.55 5.26 -11.06
CA SER A 211 6.19 4.74 -11.03
C SER A 211 5.50 5.19 -9.76
N ASP A 212 4.19 5.04 -9.71
CA ASP A 212 3.42 5.26 -8.49
C ASP A 212 3.28 4.00 -7.63
N ARG A 213 4.12 2.98 -7.86
CA ARG A 213 4.09 1.69 -7.18
C ARG A 213 5.46 1.36 -6.66
N GLU A 214 5.59 1.42 -5.35
CA GLU A 214 6.88 1.24 -4.68
C GLU A 214 6.76 0.20 -3.57
N TYR A 215 7.83 -0.55 -3.35
CA TYR A 215 7.83 -1.68 -2.44
C TYR A 215 9.16 -1.80 -1.69
N CYS A 216 9.04 -1.91 -0.37
CA CYS A 216 10.14 -2.11 0.54
C CYS A 216 9.90 -3.34 1.40
N ARG A 217 10.95 -4.14 1.56
CA ARG A 217 10.98 -5.24 2.51
C ARG A 217 12.27 -5.26 3.30
N TRP A 218 12.16 -5.52 4.60
CA TRP A 218 13.31 -5.60 5.50
C TRP A 218 13.00 -6.54 6.66
N TRP A 219 14.03 -6.87 7.45
CA TRP A 219 13.89 -7.65 8.68
C TRP A 219 14.39 -6.78 9.83
N PRO A 220 13.51 -6.19 10.66
CA PRO A 220 13.94 -5.44 11.84
C PRO A 220 14.84 -6.30 12.73
N ARG A 221 15.92 -5.73 13.26
CA ARG A 221 16.78 -6.39 14.26
C ARG A 221 16.09 -6.45 15.62
N TRP A 222 15.29 -5.44 15.93
CA TRP A 222 14.50 -5.33 17.14
C TRP A 222 13.15 -4.70 16.82
N THR A 223 12.17 -4.90 17.71
CA THR A 223 10.87 -4.26 17.60
C THR A 223 11.01 -2.77 17.82
N GLY A 224 10.54 -1.97 16.87
CA GLY A 224 10.70 -0.52 16.87
C GLY A 224 9.68 0.17 15.98
N SER A 225 9.55 1.49 16.16
CA SER A 225 8.79 2.35 15.26
C SER A 225 9.65 2.67 14.02
N PHE A 226 9.02 2.63 12.85
CA PHE A 226 9.63 3.01 11.58
C PHE A 226 8.82 4.16 10.99
N ARG A 227 9.52 5.18 10.53
CA ARG A 227 8.94 6.29 9.78
C ARG A 227 8.87 5.91 8.30
N ILE A 228 7.67 6.00 7.73
CA ILE A 228 7.39 5.75 6.32
C ILE A 228 7.04 7.08 5.69
N GLU A 229 7.72 7.41 4.59
CA GLU A 229 7.54 8.61 3.77
C GLU A 229 7.22 8.23 2.32
#